data_AF-A0A0V8DZK4-F1
#
_entry.id   AF-A0A0V8DZK4-F1
#
_cell.length_a   1.000
_cell.length_b   1.000
_cell.length_c   1.000
_cell.angle_alpha   90.00
_cell.angle_beta   90.00
_cell.angle_gamma   90.00
#
_symmetry.space_group_name_H-M   'P 1'
#
loop_
_entity.id
_entity.type
_entity.pdbx_description
1 polymer ?
#
loop_
_entity_poly.entity_id
_entity_poly.type
_entity_poly.pdbx_seq_one_letter_code
_entity_poly.pdbx_strand_id
1 'polypeptide(L)'
;MTLQILGEFLGTFILVLLGNGVVAANVLGKTKSENAGWVTIAIGWGLAVAVAVWVVGFFSPAYLNPALVIGFLVLGKIKIGLAFAFIVAEFLGAMLGAVAVWLHYYPHWEETKDSSLILASFATAPAIRHSWSNYLGEAFDGRYS
;
A
#
# COMPACT_ATOMS: atom_id res chain seq x y z
N MET A 1 13.09 8.52 18.49
CA MET A 1 12.88 7.09 18.23
C MET A 1 11.40 6.75 18.20
N THR A 2 10.65 6.89 19.29
CA THR A 2 9.20 6.60 19.33
C THR A 2 8.40 7.37 18.28
N LEU A 3 8.69 8.65 18.11
CA LEU A 3 8.00 9.49 17.13
C LEU A 3 8.22 9.03 15.68
N GLN A 4 9.43 8.55 15.34
CA GLN A 4 9.72 7.98 14.01
C GLN A 4 8.94 6.67 13.78
N ILE A 5 8.88 5.79 14.78
CA ILE A 5 8.10 4.54 14.68
C ILE A 5 6.61 4.85 14.46
N LEU A 6 6.08 5.86 15.17
CA LEU A 6 4.71 6.34 14.94
C LEU A 6 4.54 6.92 13.53
N GLY A 7 5.55 7.57 12.99
CA GLY A 7 5.55 8.11 11.63
C GLY A 7 5.49 7.02 10.56
N GLU A 8 6.26 5.93 10.73
CA GLU A 8 6.16 4.78 9.84
C GLU A 8 4.76 4.13 9.91
N PHE A 9 4.20 3.97 11.11
CA PHE A 9 2.83 3.47 11.28
C PHE A 9 1.78 4.37 10.60
N LEU A 10 1.78 5.67 10.91
CA LEU A 10 0.80 6.63 10.39
C LEU A 10 0.94 6.83 8.89
N GLY A 11 2.17 6.90 8.39
CA GLY A 11 2.45 7.08 6.97
C GLY A 11 1.98 5.87 6.18
N THR A 12 2.28 4.64 6.63
CA THR A 12 1.80 3.44 5.94
C THR A 12 0.28 3.27 6.06
N PHE A 13 -0.32 3.67 7.19
CA PHE A 13 -1.78 3.74 7.33
C PHE A 13 -2.41 4.65 6.26
N ILE A 14 -1.90 5.88 6.10
CA ILE A 14 -2.39 6.84 5.10
C ILE A 14 -2.16 6.31 3.68
N LEU A 15 -0.97 5.78 3.41
CA LEU A 15 -0.60 5.21 2.12
C LEU A 15 -1.58 4.12 1.70
N VAL A 16 -1.85 3.15 2.58
CA VAL A 16 -2.77 2.04 2.28
C VAL A 16 -4.21 2.53 2.21
N LEU A 17 -4.64 3.41 3.12
CA LEU A 17 -5.99 3.95 3.10
C LEU A 17 -6.32 4.63 1.77
N LEU A 18 -5.41 5.47 1.26
CA LEU A 18 -5.63 6.22 0.03
C LEU A 18 -5.33 5.39 -1.22
N GLY A 19 -4.24 4.62 -1.22
CA GLY A 19 -3.82 3.77 -2.35
C GLY A 19 -4.82 2.64 -2.62
N ASN A 20 -5.14 1.83 -1.60
CA ASN A 20 -6.18 0.81 -1.76
C ASN A 20 -7.57 1.44 -1.90
N GLY A 21 -7.79 2.61 -1.29
CA GLY A 21 -9.02 3.38 -1.43
C GLY A 21 -9.35 3.73 -2.89
N VAL A 22 -8.37 4.17 -3.69
CA VAL A 22 -8.59 4.46 -5.11
C VAL A 22 -8.81 3.20 -5.94
N VAL A 23 -8.17 2.08 -5.59
CA VAL A 23 -8.41 0.80 -6.25
C VAL A 23 -9.83 0.32 -5.98
N ALA A 24 -10.23 0.26 -4.71
CA ALA A 24 -11.58 -0.11 -4.29
C ALA A 24 -12.64 0.80 -4.94
N ALA A 25 -12.36 2.11 -5.04
CA ALA A 25 -13.23 3.04 -5.74
C ALA A 25 -13.44 2.67 -7.21
N ASN A 26 -12.44 2.10 -7.88
CA ASN A 26 -12.46 1.81 -9.31
C ASN A 26 -13.04 0.43 -9.63
N VAL A 27 -12.76 -0.56 -8.78
CA VAL A 27 -13.05 -1.98 -9.06
C VAL A 27 -14.29 -2.52 -8.38
N LEU A 28 -14.80 -1.88 -7.32
CA LEU A 28 -16.01 -2.33 -6.65
C LEU A 28 -17.27 -1.87 -7.36
N GLY A 29 -18.27 -2.73 -7.35
CA GLY A 29 -19.57 -2.47 -7.95
C GLY A 29 -20.31 -1.32 -7.28
N LYS A 30 -21.03 -0.56 -8.09
CA LYS A 30 -21.90 0.57 -7.70
C LYS A 30 -21.17 1.71 -7.00
N THR A 31 -19.84 1.79 -7.08
CA THR A 31 -19.11 3.00 -6.68
C THR A 31 -19.29 4.09 -7.74
N LYS A 32 -19.12 5.36 -7.36
CA LYS A 32 -19.25 6.47 -8.33
C LYS A 32 -18.10 6.55 -9.33
N SER A 33 -17.00 5.89 -9.03
CA SER A 33 -15.79 5.84 -9.86
C SER A 33 -15.54 4.45 -10.43
N GLU A 34 -16.54 3.58 -10.41
CA GLU A 34 -16.47 2.25 -10.99
C GLU A 34 -16.05 2.36 -12.47
N ASN A 35 -15.05 1.56 -12.88
CA ASN A 35 -14.49 1.57 -14.23
C ASN A 35 -13.90 2.93 -14.67
N ALA A 36 -13.44 3.78 -13.74
CA ALA A 36 -12.71 5.02 -14.06
C ALA A 36 -11.32 4.77 -14.67
N GLY A 37 -10.88 3.52 -14.77
CA GLY A 37 -9.70 3.08 -15.52
C GLY A 37 -8.37 3.21 -14.77
N TRP A 38 -7.34 2.58 -15.35
CA TRP A 38 -6.02 2.41 -14.72
C TRP A 38 -5.30 3.73 -14.42
N VAL A 39 -5.47 4.76 -15.27
CA VAL A 39 -4.80 6.07 -15.07
C VAL A 39 -5.22 6.70 -13.75
N THR A 40 -6.50 6.61 -13.38
CA THR A 40 -7.02 7.11 -12.11
C THR A 40 -6.38 6.38 -10.92
N ILE A 41 -6.20 5.06 -11.03
CA ILE A 41 -5.52 4.25 -10.01
C ILE A 41 -4.04 4.69 -9.89
N ALA A 42 -3.34 4.83 -11.01
CA ALA A 42 -1.93 5.21 -11.02
C ALA A 42 -1.69 6.59 -10.41
N ILE A 43 -2.51 7.58 -10.77
CA ILE A 43 -2.44 8.93 -10.20
C ILE A 43 -2.81 8.91 -8.71
N GLY A 44 -3.88 8.20 -8.34
CA GLY A 44 -4.33 8.09 -6.96
C GLY A 44 -3.27 7.48 -6.04
N TRP A 45 -2.57 6.43 -6.49
CA TRP A 45 -1.43 5.86 -5.77
C TRP A 45 -0.25 6.83 -5.66
N GLY A 46 0.09 7.54 -6.74
CA GLY A 46 1.15 8.56 -6.70
C GLY A 46 0.87 9.66 -5.68
N LEU A 47 -0.38 10.13 -5.63
CA LEU A 47 -0.84 11.11 -4.63
C LEU A 47 -0.87 10.51 -3.21
N ALA A 48 -1.29 9.26 -3.04
CA ALA A 48 -1.29 8.58 -1.75
C ALA A 48 0.12 8.54 -1.13
N VAL A 49 1.14 8.18 -1.93
CA VAL A 49 2.54 8.20 -1.51
C VAL A 49 2.98 9.62 -1.14
N ALA A 50 2.71 10.60 -2.00
CA ALA A 50 3.12 11.99 -1.75
C ALA A 50 2.51 12.56 -0.46
N VAL A 51 1.21 12.31 -0.24
CA VAL A 51 0.50 12.74 0.98
C VAL A 51 1.05 12.04 2.20
N ALA A 52 1.24 10.73 2.17
CA ALA A 52 1.77 9.97 3.30
C ALA A 52 3.16 10.47 3.72
N VAL A 53 4.07 10.64 2.75
CA VAL A 53 5.42 11.18 2.99
C VAL A 53 5.36 12.61 3.50
N TRP A 54 4.49 13.46 2.94
CA TRP A 54 4.37 14.85 3.39
C TRP A 54 3.88 14.97 4.83
N VAL A 55 2.91 14.15 5.22
CA VAL A 55 2.35 14.15 6.57
C VAL A 55 3.39 13.73 7.61
N VAL A 56 4.19 12.70 7.33
CA VAL A 56 5.10 12.13 8.35
C VAL A 56 6.55 12.59 8.23
N GLY A 57 6.93 13.20 7.11
CA GLY A 57 8.32 13.57 6.80
C GLY A 57 8.96 14.58 7.75
N PHE A 58 8.17 15.32 8.55
CA PHE A 58 8.73 16.23 9.57
C PHE A 58 9.25 15.51 10.81
N PHE A 59 8.86 14.25 11.02
CA PHE A 59 9.16 13.50 12.26
C PHE A 59 9.55 12.03 12.05
N SER A 60 9.43 11.52 10.84
CA SER A 60 9.81 10.18 10.39
C SER A 60 10.76 10.25 9.20
N PRO A 61 11.65 9.27 9.01
CA PRO A 61 12.37 9.11 7.74
C PRO A 61 11.44 8.80 6.57
N ALA A 62 10.19 8.38 6.84
CA ALA A 62 9.15 8.11 5.85
C ALA A 62 9.57 7.01 4.87
N TYR A 63 10.02 5.87 5.41
CA TYR A 63 10.29 4.69 4.57
C TYR A 63 9.00 4.11 4.03
N LEU A 64 8.01 3.92 4.91
CA LEU A 64 6.64 3.48 4.64
C LEU A 64 6.55 2.17 3.85
N ASN A 65 7.64 1.42 3.81
CA ASN A 65 7.86 0.26 2.97
C ASN A 65 9.01 -0.61 3.55
N PRO A 66 8.73 -1.87 3.92
CA PRO A 66 9.74 -2.77 4.45
C PRO A 66 10.95 -2.98 3.53
N ALA A 67 10.76 -2.96 2.20
CA ALA A 67 11.85 -3.09 1.24
C ALA A 67 12.82 -1.90 1.30
N LEU A 68 12.31 -0.67 1.52
CA LEU A 68 13.15 0.50 1.73
C LEU A 68 13.90 0.39 3.05
N VAL A 69 13.23 -0.02 4.14
CA VAL A 69 13.87 -0.22 5.45
C VAL A 69 15.02 -1.23 5.35
N ILE A 70 14.79 -2.37 4.68
CA ILE A 70 15.81 -3.40 4.45
C ILE A 70 16.96 -2.85 3.60
N GLY A 71 16.66 -2.12 2.52
CA GLY A 71 17.68 -1.49 1.68
C GLY A 71 18.60 -0.57 2.47
N PHE A 72 18.03 0.28 3.34
CA PHE A 72 18.82 1.16 4.20
C PHE A 72 19.53 0.42 5.34
N LEU A 73 19.00 -0.70 5.83
CA LEU A 73 19.68 -1.58 6.78
C LEU A 73 20.93 -2.21 6.15
N VAL A 74 20.82 -2.75 4.94
CA VAL A 74 21.95 -3.35 4.20
C VAL A 74 23.04 -2.31 3.91
N LEU A 75 22.65 -1.06 3.63
CA LEU A 75 23.58 0.05 3.45
C LEU A 75 24.20 0.58 4.76
N GLY A 76 23.88 -0.03 5.91
CA GLY A 76 24.39 0.39 7.22
C GLY A 76 23.83 1.73 7.72
N LYS A 77 22.73 2.21 7.14
CA LYS A 77 22.11 3.51 7.48
C LYS A 77 21.10 3.44 8.63
N ILE A 78 20.65 2.23 9.01
CA ILE A 78 19.72 1.99 10.10
C ILE A 78 20.25 0.86 10.98
N LYS A 79 20.03 0.94 12.29
CA LYS A 79 20.34 -0.16 13.23
C LYS A 79 19.29 -1.25 13.10
N ILE A 80 19.70 -2.53 13.14
CA ILE A 80 18.81 -3.69 12.96
C ILE A 80 17.57 -3.68 13.88
N GLY A 81 17.71 -3.32 15.15
CA GLY A 81 16.57 -3.25 16.08
C GLY A 81 15.55 -2.17 15.71
N LEU A 82 16.01 -1.03 15.18
CA LEU A 82 15.13 0.03 14.71
C LEU A 82 14.47 -0.32 13.38
N ALA A 83 15.22 -0.97 12.47
CA ALA A 83 14.67 -1.49 11.23
C ALA A 83 13.52 -2.48 11.48
N PHE A 84 13.69 -3.40 12.43
CA PHE A 84 12.62 -4.32 12.81
C PHE A 84 11.40 -3.58 13.38
N ALA A 85 11.61 -2.59 14.24
CA ALA A 85 10.53 -1.78 14.79
C ALA A 85 9.76 -0.99 13.70
N PHE A 86 10.46 -0.45 12.69
CA PHE A 86 9.84 0.20 11.55
C PHE A 86 9.00 -0.78 10.73
N ILE A 87 9.54 -1.95 10.38
CA ILE A 87 8.81 -2.96 9.62
C ILE A 87 7.52 -3.38 10.35
N VAL A 88 7.58 -3.63 11.65
CA VAL A 88 6.39 -3.96 12.45
C VAL A 88 5.37 -2.81 12.42
N ALA A 89 5.83 -1.56 12.57
CA ALA A 89 4.96 -0.39 12.50
C ALA A 89 4.30 -0.23 11.12
N GLU A 90 5.05 -0.43 10.03
CA GLU A 90 4.55 -0.38 8.65
C GLU A 90 3.46 -1.45 8.44
N PHE A 91 3.70 -2.70 8.88
CA PHE A 91 2.68 -3.75 8.78
C PHE A 91 1.41 -3.43 9.59
N LEU A 92 1.55 -2.95 10.82
CA LEU A 92 0.40 -2.58 11.64
C LEU A 92 -0.38 -1.39 11.02
N GLY A 93 0.34 -0.41 10.47
CA GLY A 93 -0.25 0.72 9.75
C GLY A 93 -1.02 0.25 8.51
N ALA A 94 -0.40 -0.62 7.71
CA ALA A 94 -1.02 -1.21 6.52
C ALA A 94 -2.29 -2.01 6.86
N MET A 95 -2.24 -2.86 7.91
CA MET A 95 -3.39 -3.63 8.37
C MET A 95 -4.55 -2.72 8.77
N LEU A 96 -4.27 -1.67 9.55
CA LEU A 96 -5.31 -0.72 9.97
C LEU A 96 -5.86 0.09 8.78
N GLY A 97 -5.00 0.46 7.83
CA GLY A 97 -5.40 1.15 6.60
C GLY A 97 -6.33 0.28 5.75
N ALA A 98 -6.01 -1.00 5.59
CA ALA A 98 -6.85 -1.97 4.90
C ALA A 98 -8.22 -2.15 5.58
N VAL A 99 -8.25 -2.25 6.91
CA VAL A 99 -9.52 -2.30 7.67
C VAL A 99 -10.34 -1.03 7.45
N ALA A 100 -9.70 0.14 7.45
CA ALA A 100 -10.39 1.41 7.20
C ALA A 100 -10.97 1.49 5.78
N VAL A 101 -10.26 1.00 4.74
CA VAL A 101 -10.81 0.86 3.38
C VAL A 101 -12.00 -0.09 3.37
N TRP A 102 -11.88 -1.24 4.04
CA TRP A 102 -12.97 -2.20 4.15
C TRP A 102 -14.22 -1.59 4.78
N LEU A 103 -14.06 -0.83 5.87
CA LEU A 103 -15.18 -0.13 6.52
C LEU A 103 -15.77 0.97 5.62
N HIS A 104 -14.93 1.71 4.89
CA HIS A 104 -15.38 2.81 4.03
C HIS A 104 -16.28 2.33 2.88
N TYR A 105 -15.96 1.17 2.30
CA TYR A 105 -16.72 0.58 1.19
C TYR A 105 -17.68 -0.53 1.63
N TYR A 106 -18.02 -0.63 2.93
CA TYR A 106 -18.74 -1.78 3.50
C TYR A 106 -19.92 -2.31 2.66
N PRO A 107 -20.86 -1.47 2.16
CA PRO A 107 -21.98 -1.96 1.36
C PRO A 107 -21.58 -2.45 -0.04
N HIS A 108 -20.49 -1.94 -0.61
CA HIS A 108 -20.05 -2.26 -1.97
C HIS A 108 -19.45 -3.67 -2.09
N TRP A 109 -18.97 -4.25 -0.99
CA TRP A 109 -18.47 -5.63 -0.98
C TRP A 109 -19.57 -6.64 -1.27
N GLU A 110 -20.80 -6.41 -0.79
CA GLU A 110 -21.94 -7.31 -1.05
C GLU A 110 -22.42 -7.24 -2.50
N GLU A 111 -22.29 -6.06 -3.11
CA GLU A 111 -22.67 -5.79 -4.50
C GLU A 111 -21.66 -6.37 -5.49
N THR A 112 -20.39 -6.45 -5.10
CA THR A 112 -19.31 -6.97 -5.94
C THR A 112 -19.27 -8.50 -5.85
N LYS A 113 -19.71 -9.20 -6.91
CA LYS A 113 -19.74 -10.69 -6.93
C LYS A 113 -18.41 -11.33 -7.32
N ASP A 114 -17.54 -10.58 -7.99
CA ASP A 114 -16.25 -11.10 -8.42
C ASP A 114 -15.22 -11.02 -7.29
N SER A 115 -14.83 -12.18 -6.77
CA SER A 115 -13.81 -12.31 -5.73
C SER A 115 -12.43 -11.77 -6.14
N SER A 116 -12.12 -11.74 -7.45
CA SER A 116 -10.84 -11.23 -7.94
C SER A 116 -10.76 -9.70 -7.82
N LEU A 117 -11.88 -8.99 -8.03
CA LEU A 117 -11.97 -7.54 -7.85
C LEU A 117 -11.92 -7.14 -6.38
N ILE A 118 -12.53 -7.94 -5.50
CA ILE A 118 -12.40 -7.77 -4.05
C ILE A 118 -10.93 -7.96 -3.64
N LEU A 119 -10.26 -9.01 -4.13
CA LEU A 119 -8.85 -9.24 -3.83
C LEU A 119 -7.96 -8.11 -4.37
N ALA A 120 -8.23 -7.62 -5.58
CA ALA A 120 -7.49 -6.52 -6.20
C ALA A 120 -7.52 -5.24 -5.37
N SER A 121 -8.57 -5.03 -4.55
CA SER A 121 -8.66 -3.89 -3.64
C SER A 121 -7.62 -3.92 -2.50
N PHE A 122 -7.00 -5.07 -2.25
CA PHE A 122 -6.07 -5.25 -1.11
C PHE A 122 -4.70 -5.81 -1.49
N ALA A 123 -4.61 -6.55 -2.59
CA ALA A 123 -3.39 -7.21 -3.01
C ALA A 123 -3.25 -7.22 -4.53
N THR A 124 -2.01 -7.28 -5.00
CA THR A 124 -1.70 -7.45 -6.42
C THR A 124 -1.66 -8.93 -6.77
N ALA A 125 -2.08 -9.24 -7.99
CA ALA A 125 -1.99 -10.58 -8.56
C ALA A 125 -1.51 -10.47 -10.02
N PRO A 126 -0.71 -11.43 -10.50
CA PRO A 126 -0.23 -11.43 -11.88
C PRO A 126 -1.39 -11.72 -12.85
N ALA A 127 -1.45 -11.02 -13.98
CA ALA A 127 -2.43 -11.29 -15.04
C ALA A 127 -2.17 -12.67 -15.68
N ILE A 128 -0.90 -13.04 -15.82
CA ILE A 128 -0.49 -14.38 -16.26
C ILE A 128 0.47 -14.99 -15.25
N ARG A 129 0.15 -16.19 -14.77
CA ARG A 129 1.00 -16.90 -13.81
C ARG A 129 2.21 -17.51 -14.51
N HIS A 130 3.37 -16.89 -14.33
CA HIS A 130 4.66 -17.45 -14.70
C HIS A 130 5.71 -17.07 -13.66
N SER A 131 6.07 -18.00 -12.78
CA SER A 131 6.82 -17.72 -11.54
C SER A 131 8.12 -16.95 -11.76
N TRP A 132 8.87 -17.29 -12.82
CA TRP A 132 10.15 -16.65 -13.08
C TRP A 132 10.01 -15.23 -13.63
N SER A 133 9.14 -15.03 -14.62
CA SER A 133 8.89 -13.70 -15.19
C SER A 133 8.28 -12.76 -14.17
N ASN A 134 7.36 -13.28 -13.35
CA ASN A 134 6.69 -12.48 -12.32
C ASN A 134 7.67 -12.09 -11.22
N TYR A 135 8.55 -13.00 -10.78
CA TYR A 135 9.60 -12.68 -9.80
C TYR A 135 10.56 -11.61 -10.31
N LEU A 136 11.10 -11.77 -11.53
CA LEU A 136 12.00 -10.78 -12.12
C LEU A 136 11.29 -9.44 -12.29
N GLY A 137 10.03 -9.49 -12.67
CA GLY A 137 9.16 -8.34 -12.79
C GLY A 137 9.01 -7.50 -11.53
N GLU A 138 8.65 -8.17 -10.44
CA GLU A 138 8.57 -7.54 -9.12
C GLU A 138 9.93 -7.02 -8.65
N ALA A 139 11.02 -7.70 -8.98
CA ALA A 139 12.37 -7.26 -8.59
C ALA A 139 12.86 -6.01 -9.34
N PHE A 140 12.51 -5.84 -10.63
CA PHE A 140 13.02 -4.73 -11.45
C PHE A 140 12.10 -3.51 -11.49
N ASP A 141 10.78 -3.70 -11.59
CA ASP A 141 9.80 -2.62 -11.80
C ASP A 141 8.75 -2.57 -10.67
N GLY A 142 8.63 -3.64 -9.87
CA GLY A 142 7.58 -3.74 -8.84
C GLY A 142 6.16 -3.78 -9.43
N ARG A 143 6.03 -4.13 -10.71
CA ARG A 143 4.76 -4.20 -11.46
C ARG A 143 4.76 -5.36 -12.44
N TYR A 144 4.50 -6.58 -11.97
CA TYR A 144 4.01 -7.65 -12.83
C TYR A 144 2.59 -8.04 -12.41
N SER A 145 1.64 -7.24 -12.86
CA SER A 145 0.23 -7.60 -13.02
C SER A 145 -0.07 -7.73 -14.50
#